data_AF-A0A2R6M0K7-F1
#
_entry.id   AF-A0A2R6M0K7-F1
#
_cell.length_a   1.000
_cell.length_b   1.000
_cell.length_c   1.000
_cell.angle_alpha   90.00
_cell.angle_beta   90.00
_cell.angle_gamma   90.00
#
_symmetry.space_group_name_H-M   'P 1'
#
loop_
_entity.id
_entity.type
_entity.pdbx_description
1 polymer ?
#
loop_
_entity_poly.entity_id
_entity_poly.type
_entity_poly.pdbx_seq_one_letter_code
_entity_poly.pdbx_strand_id
1 'polypeptide(L)'
;MNTFDMRRRSRRALVALLVGIAHAAVVLGVALRYGYEVGPSAYSVEGVLWRYGGLVALGALAAWLALELHLVVPLALVGVLAGLALHAELTPPDLVFRDVAELEPSIDEPTGFTVVENGLYLVKYLSAWYVWTAGAALAGMWEYLVRSRREWFPAPPQRWAVPSTVRTAVLIAAGAGAIHAAASLGFGFTRGINAPPLLWLWMGVGGILLLAVPAYLLVRHDLVTPMGVAVLMLVNSVYSQQYAGPGDPHALYLWAWVVFLGIALLPVRNPPPPLAVIVRRFCLR
;
A
#
# COMPACT_ATOMS: atom_id res chain seq x y z
N MET A 1 27.81 8.44 16.80
CA MET A 1 26.39 8.34 17.20
C MET A 1 26.35 8.18 18.71
N ASN A 2 25.70 9.07 19.46
CA ASN A 2 25.82 9.14 20.92
C ASN A 2 24.91 8.09 21.61
N THR A 3 25.30 7.59 22.80
CA THR A 3 24.57 6.52 23.53
C THR A 3 23.12 6.85 23.85
N PHE A 4 22.81 8.12 24.12
CA PHE A 4 21.43 8.60 24.29
C PHE A 4 20.57 8.43 23.04
N ASP A 5 21.15 8.64 21.86
CA ASP A 5 20.45 8.54 20.57
C ASP A 5 20.14 7.08 20.23
N MET A 6 21.07 6.17 20.57
CA MET A 6 20.84 4.73 20.46
C MET A 6 19.70 4.26 21.36
N ARG A 7 19.67 4.66 22.65
CA ARG A 7 18.58 4.27 23.57
C ARG A 7 17.21 4.77 23.11
N ARG A 8 17.14 6.01 22.60
CA ARG A 8 15.89 6.58 22.06
C ARG A 8 15.42 5.80 20.84
N ARG A 9 16.34 5.47 19.93
CA ARG A 9 16.06 4.69 18.72
C ARG A 9 15.60 3.27 19.05
N SER A 10 16.27 2.57 19.98
CA SER A 10 15.85 1.25 20.45
C SER A 10 14.47 1.28 21.10
N ARG A 11 14.17 2.29 21.93
CA ARG A 11 12.84 2.46 22.52
C ARG A 11 11.75 2.65 21.46
N ARG A 12 12.01 3.49 20.44
CA ARG A 12 11.08 3.68 19.32
C ARG A 12 10.86 2.39 18.53
N ALA A 13 11.91 1.59 18.35
CA ALA A 13 11.84 0.33 17.60
C ALA A 13 11.02 -0.69 18.35
N LEU A 14 11.21 -0.77 19.67
CA LEU A 14 10.39 -1.60 20.56
C LEU A 14 8.93 -1.16 20.52
N VAL A 15 8.63 0.14 20.64
CA VAL A 15 7.24 0.64 20.56
C VAL A 15 6.63 0.32 19.20
N ALA A 16 7.35 0.52 18.10
CA ALA A 16 6.88 0.17 16.76
C ALA A 16 6.59 -1.33 16.64
N LEU A 17 7.48 -2.20 17.15
CA LEU A 17 7.25 -3.63 17.18
C LEU A 17 6.00 -4.00 17.98
N LEU A 18 5.80 -3.40 19.17
CA LEU A 18 4.61 -3.63 19.98
C LEU A 18 3.32 -3.20 19.27
N VAL A 19 3.35 -2.07 18.55
CA VAL A 19 2.23 -1.64 17.70
C VAL A 19 1.97 -2.66 16.58
N GLY A 20 3.02 -3.18 15.94
CA GLY A 20 2.92 -4.25 14.95
C GLY A 20 2.29 -5.53 15.50
N ILE A 21 2.71 -5.95 16.71
CA ILE A 21 2.14 -7.11 17.41
C ILE A 21 0.67 -6.86 17.74
N ALA A 22 0.32 -5.68 18.28
CA ALA A 22 -1.06 -5.34 18.59
C ALA A 22 -1.94 -5.32 17.33
N HIS A 23 -1.45 -4.72 16.24
CA HIS A 23 -2.11 -4.74 14.93
C HIS A 23 -2.39 -6.18 14.47
N ALA A 24 -1.37 -7.04 14.44
CA ALA A 24 -1.53 -8.43 14.02
C ALA A 24 -2.50 -9.19 14.93
N ALA A 25 -2.42 -8.99 16.25
CA ALA A 25 -3.29 -9.64 17.22
C ALA A 25 -4.77 -9.24 17.05
N VAL A 26 -5.07 -7.97 16.79
CA VAL A 26 -6.44 -7.51 16.53
C VAL A 26 -7.00 -8.17 15.27
N VAL A 27 -6.27 -8.10 14.15
CA VAL A 27 -6.75 -8.65 12.89
C VAL A 27 -6.90 -10.17 12.98
N LEU A 28 -5.89 -10.89 13.48
CA LEU A 28 -5.96 -12.35 13.64
C LEU A 28 -7.03 -12.77 14.65
N GLY A 29 -7.19 -12.03 15.76
CA GLY A 29 -8.19 -12.32 16.78
C GLY A 29 -9.62 -12.20 16.25
N VAL A 30 -9.89 -11.19 15.41
CA VAL A 30 -11.18 -11.07 14.72
C VAL A 30 -11.37 -12.23 13.75
N ALA A 31 -10.38 -12.58 12.92
CA ALA A 31 -10.53 -13.73 12.03
C ALA A 31 -10.78 -15.04 12.77
N LEU A 32 -10.05 -15.32 13.85
CA LEU A 32 -10.28 -16.52 14.67
C LEU A 32 -11.67 -16.53 15.29
N ARG A 33 -12.15 -15.39 15.79
CA ARG A 33 -13.51 -15.26 16.35
C ARG A 33 -14.60 -15.59 15.32
N TYR A 34 -14.36 -15.25 14.06
CA TYR A 34 -15.28 -15.50 12.96
C TYR A 34 -15.15 -16.89 12.35
N GLY A 35 -14.29 -17.76 12.90
CA GLY A 35 -14.17 -19.16 12.47
C GLY A 35 -13.22 -19.38 11.30
N TYR A 36 -12.45 -18.37 10.88
CA TYR A 36 -11.44 -18.59 9.84
C TYR A 36 -10.32 -19.50 10.32
N GLU A 37 -9.87 -20.38 9.43
CA GLU A 37 -8.68 -21.22 9.62
C GLU A 37 -7.38 -20.40 9.48
N VAL A 38 -7.21 -19.42 10.35
CA VAL A 38 -6.01 -18.59 10.43
C VAL A 38 -5.12 -18.94 11.62
N GLY A 39 -5.49 -19.95 12.41
CA GLY A 39 -4.70 -20.45 13.52
C GLY A 39 -3.33 -20.99 13.08
N PRO A 40 -2.32 -21.02 13.96
CA PRO A 40 -0.97 -21.48 13.58
C PRO A 40 -0.94 -22.91 13.04
N SER A 41 -1.85 -23.77 13.52
CA SER A 41 -2.00 -25.16 13.06
C SER A 41 -2.46 -25.30 11.60
N ALA A 42 -3.04 -24.24 11.03
CA ALA A 42 -3.48 -24.22 9.63
C ALA A 42 -2.33 -23.95 8.64
N TYR A 43 -1.11 -23.67 9.12
CA TYR A 43 0.02 -23.31 8.28
C TYR A 43 1.27 -24.11 8.62
N SER A 44 2.14 -24.28 7.62
CA SER A 44 3.54 -24.64 7.87
C SER A 44 4.23 -23.56 8.71
N VAL A 45 5.36 -23.91 9.33
CA VAL A 45 6.19 -22.93 10.09
C VAL A 45 6.54 -21.72 9.24
N GLU A 46 6.90 -21.93 7.97
CA GLU A 46 7.15 -20.85 7.01
C GLU A 46 5.90 -20.00 6.77
N GLY A 47 4.74 -20.64 6.59
CA GLY A 47 3.47 -19.94 6.41
C GLY A 47 3.08 -19.09 7.62
N VAL A 48 3.32 -19.57 8.85
CA VAL A 48 3.14 -18.80 10.08
C VAL A 48 4.07 -17.59 10.09
N LEU A 49 5.38 -17.78 9.87
CA LEU A 49 6.36 -16.69 9.83
C LEU A 49 5.99 -15.65 8.77
N TRP A 50 5.61 -16.09 7.59
CA TRP A 50 5.20 -15.22 6.49
C TRP A 50 3.96 -14.40 6.84
N ARG A 51 2.88 -15.04 7.30
CA ARG A 51 1.61 -14.33 7.56
C ARG A 51 1.67 -13.48 8.82
N TYR A 52 2.11 -14.06 9.94
CA TYR A 52 2.11 -13.39 11.23
C TYR A 52 3.24 -12.37 11.29
N GLY A 53 4.44 -12.77 10.89
CA GLY A 53 5.58 -11.86 10.79
C GLY A 53 5.32 -10.71 9.80
N GLY A 54 4.67 -11.00 8.68
CA GLY A 54 4.26 -10.00 7.70
C GLY A 54 3.31 -8.93 8.25
N LEU A 55 2.29 -9.34 9.02
CA LEU A 55 1.34 -8.41 9.65
C LEU A 55 1.99 -7.58 10.76
N VAL A 56 2.88 -8.19 11.53
CA VAL A 56 3.67 -7.47 12.53
C VAL A 56 4.56 -6.45 11.82
N ALA A 57 5.24 -6.84 10.75
CA ALA A 57 6.10 -5.97 9.97
C ALA A 57 5.33 -4.79 9.35
N LEU A 58 4.11 -5.02 8.83
CA LEU A 58 3.25 -3.98 8.28
C LEU A 58 2.94 -2.89 9.32
N GLY A 59 2.42 -3.28 10.48
CA GLY A 59 2.10 -2.33 11.55
C GLY A 59 3.35 -1.69 12.14
N ALA A 60 4.42 -2.46 12.33
CA ALA A 60 5.68 -1.97 12.88
C ALA A 60 6.37 -0.97 11.95
N LEU A 61 6.40 -1.21 10.63
CA LEU A 61 6.97 -0.28 9.66
C LEU A 61 6.25 1.07 9.70
N ALA A 62 4.92 1.06 9.66
CA ALA A 62 4.14 2.29 9.68
C ALA A 62 4.33 3.08 10.98
N ALA A 63 4.30 2.38 12.13
CA ALA A 63 4.56 2.99 13.43
C ALA A 63 5.99 3.51 13.55
N TRP A 64 6.97 2.77 13.03
CA TRP A 64 8.37 3.19 13.02
C TRP A 64 8.57 4.47 12.21
N LEU A 65 8.00 4.56 11.01
CA LEU A 65 8.06 5.77 10.17
C LEU A 65 7.43 6.98 10.89
N ALA A 66 6.31 6.78 11.60
CA ALA A 66 5.69 7.82 12.41
C ALA A 66 6.56 8.25 13.60
N LEU A 67 7.18 7.32 14.32
CA LEU A 67 7.98 7.63 15.50
C LEU A 67 9.36 8.21 15.16
N GLU A 68 9.96 7.73 14.08
CA GLU A 68 11.35 8.03 13.74
C GLU A 68 11.46 9.21 12.78
N LEU A 69 10.56 9.28 11.80
CA LEU A 69 10.55 10.31 10.76
C LEU A 69 9.36 11.27 10.86
N HIS A 70 8.48 11.09 11.85
CA HIS A 70 7.24 11.87 12.01
C HIS A 70 6.31 11.78 10.80
N LEU A 71 6.37 10.69 10.02
CA LEU A 71 5.53 10.47 8.85
C LEU A 71 4.20 9.83 9.27
N VAL A 72 3.10 10.58 9.14
CA VAL A 72 1.78 10.16 9.63
C VAL A 72 0.98 9.43 8.56
N VAL A 73 1.21 9.71 7.27
CA VAL A 73 0.45 9.13 6.16
C VAL A 73 0.56 7.60 6.12
N PRO A 74 1.75 6.95 6.29
CA PRO A 74 1.83 5.49 6.33
C PRO A 74 0.98 4.87 7.43
N LEU A 75 0.98 5.48 8.61
CA LEU A 75 0.21 5.00 9.76
C LEU A 75 -1.29 5.16 9.52
N ALA A 76 -1.72 6.31 9.00
CA ALA A 76 -3.09 6.56 8.62
C ALA A 76 -3.56 5.58 7.53
N LEU A 77 -2.72 5.33 6.50
CA LEU A 77 -3.02 4.38 5.44
C LEU A 77 -3.24 2.98 6.00
N VAL A 78 -2.30 2.44 6.78
CA VAL A 78 -2.45 1.10 7.38
C VAL A 78 -3.69 1.02 8.26
N GLY A 79 -3.95 2.06 9.07
CA GLY A 79 -5.14 2.16 9.90
C GLY A 79 -6.44 2.15 9.10
N VAL A 80 -6.50 2.91 8.00
CA VAL A 80 -7.65 2.92 7.08
C VAL A 80 -7.84 1.56 6.42
N LEU A 81 -6.78 0.94 5.91
CA LEU A 81 -6.88 -0.37 5.26
C LEU A 81 -7.36 -1.46 6.23
N ALA A 82 -6.78 -1.51 7.44
CA ALA A 82 -7.20 -2.43 8.48
C ALA A 82 -8.64 -2.13 8.93
N GLY A 83 -8.97 -0.85 9.13
CA GLY A 83 -10.30 -0.41 9.53
C GLY A 83 -11.37 -0.74 8.51
N LEU A 84 -11.10 -0.58 7.21
CA LEU A 84 -11.99 -0.98 6.14
C LEU A 84 -12.20 -2.51 6.12
N ALA A 85 -11.12 -3.28 6.25
CA ALA A 85 -11.22 -4.75 6.28
C ALA A 85 -12.04 -5.22 7.50
N LEU A 86 -11.75 -4.67 8.69
CA LEU A 86 -12.49 -4.97 9.91
C LEU A 86 -13.95 -4.51 9.82
N HIS A 87 -14.21 -3.33 9.27
CA HIS A 87 -15.57 -2.82 9.12
C HIS A 87 -16.40 -3.74 8.22
N ALA A 88 -15.85 -4.14 7.07
CA ALA A 88 -16.54 -5.04 6.16
C ALA A 88 -16.76 -6.43 6.76
N GLU A 89 -15.84 -6.91 7.60
CA GLU A 89 -15.98 -8.18 8.32
C GLU A 89 -17.02 -8.13 9.44
N LEU A 90 -17.12 -6.99 10.13
CA LEU A 90 -17.99 -6.80 11.29
C LEU A 90 -19.40 -6.32 10.93
N THR A 91 -19.67 -6.02 9.66
CA THR A 91 -20.95 -5.48 9.21
C THR A 91 -21.74 -6.59 8.50
N PRO A 92 -23.05 -6.74 8.77
CA PRO A 92 -23.90 -7.75 8.11
C PRO A 92 -23.88 -7.67 6.58
N PRO A 93 -24.17 -8.78 5.86
CA PRO A 93 -24.66 -10.08 6.35
C PRO A 93 -23.58 -10.92 7.03
N ASP A 94 -24.01 -11.81 7.94
CA ASP A 94 -23.11 -12.74 8.63
C ASP A 94 -22.37 -13.66 7.64
N LEU A 95 -21.15 -14.07 8.03
CA LEU A 95 -20.35 -15.00 7.25
C LEU A 95 -21.05 -16.36 7.15
N VAL A 96 -21.19 -16.85 5.92
CA VAL A 96 -21.70 -18.19 5.66
C VAL A 96 -20.54 -19.05 5.20
N PHE A 97 -20.18 -20.04 6.03
CA PHE A 97 -19.21 -21.07 5.70
C PHE A 97 -19.97 -22.28 5.14
N ARG A 98 -19.61 -22.70 3.93
CA ARG A 98 -20.18 -23.89 3.29
C ARG A 98 -19.08 -24.84 2.85
N ASP A 99 -19.31 -26.14 2.93
CA ASP A 99 -18.43 -27.10 2.28
C ASP A 99 -18.52 -26.92 0.75
N VAL A 100 -17.42 -27.14 0.03
CA VAL A 100 -17.42 -27.12 -1.44
C VAL A 100 -18.45 -28.10 -2.02
N ALA A 101 -18.70 -29.24 -1.37
CA ALA A 101 -19.74 -30.19 -1.77
C ALA A 101 -21.16 -29.58 -1.75
N GLU A 102 -21.43 -28.59 -0.89
CA GLU A 102 -22.73 -27.91 -0.85
C GLU A 102 -22.94 -26.93 -2.01
N LEU A 103 -21.86 -26.56 -2.70
CA LEU A 103 -21.87 -25.61 -3.80
C LEU A 103 -21.69 -26.26 -5.17
N GLU A 104 -21.01 -27.40 -5.23
CA GLU A 104 -20.74 -28.14 -6.46
C GLU A 104 -21.63 -29.38 -6.55
N PRO A 105 -22.66 -29.39 -7.43
CA PRO A 105 -23.61 -30.49 -7.52
C PRO A 105 -23.01 -31.85 -7.92
N SER A 106 -21.76 -31.89 -8.37
CA SER A 106 -21.07 -33.12 -8.79
C SER A 106 -20.30 -33.82 -7.66
N ILE A 107 -20.38 -33.33 -6.42
CA ILE A 107 -19.65 -33.88 -5.27
C ILE A 107 -20.66 -34.32 -4.20
N ASP A 108 -20.82 -35.64 -4.03
CA ASP A 108 -21.85 -36.22 -3.15
C ASP A 108 -21.43 -36.31 -1.68
N GLU A 109 -20.12 -36.25 -1.38
CA GLU A 109 -19.57 -36.38 -0.03
C GLU A 109 -18.94 -35.06 0.47
N PRO A 110 -19.04 -34.73 1.77
CA PRO A 110 -18.37 -33.57 2.34
C PRO A 110 -16.87 -33.60 2.04
N THR A 111 -16.36 -32.54 1.43
CA THR A 111 -14.96 -32.47 1.03
C THR A 111 -14.03 -32.13 2.19
N GLY A 112 -14.57 -31.52 3.25
CA GLY A 112 -13.79 -30.93 4.34
C GLY A 112 -13.16 -29.58 3.97
N PHE A 113 -13.38 -29.08 2.75
CA PHE A 113 -12.93 -27.76 2.31
C PHE A 113 -14.09 -26.78 2.44
N THR A 114 -13.95 -25.82 3.37
CA THR A 114 -14.96 -24.78 3.56
C THR A 114 -14.61 -23.53 2.75
N VAL A 115 -15.62 -22.95 2.12
CA VAL A 115 -15.54 -21.65 1.47
C VAL A 115 -16.47 -20.66 2.15
N VAL A 116 -16.09 -19.39 2.10
CA VAL A 116 -16.86 -18.29 2.69
C VAL A 116 -17.63 -17.59 1.57
N GLU A 117 -18.95 -17.76 1.57
CA GLU A 117 -19.86 -17.25 0.55
C GLU A 117 -19.91 -15.71 0.56
N ASN A 118 -19.95 -15.13 1.77
CA ASN A 118 -19.95 -13.68 2.00
C ASN A 118 -18.86 -13.36 3.02
N GLY A 119 -17.82 -12.59 2.65
CA GLY A 119 -16.97 -11.93 3.65
C GLY A 119 -15.48 -12.23 3.70
N LEU A 120 -14.80 -12.67 2.62
CA LEU A 120 -13.34 -12.89 2.61
C LEU A 120 -12.43 -11.64 2.84
N TYR A 121 -12.91 -10.57 3.45
CA TYR A 121 -12.24 -9.27 3.52
C TYR A 121 -11.01 -9.32 4.42
N LEU A 122 -11.14 -9.88 5.63
CA LEU A 122 -10.01 -10.02 6.53
C LEU A 122 -8.95 -10.97 5.95
N VAL A 123 -9.37 -12.07 5.32
CA VAL A 123 -8.47 -13.03 4.68
C VAL A 123 -7.68 -12.38 3.53
N LYS A 124 -8.32 -11.53 2.72
CA LYS A 124 -7.65 -10.76 1.66
C LYS A 124 -6.61 -9.81 2.26
N TYR A 125 -7.00 -9.06 3.30
CA TYR A 125 -6.09 -8.16 4.00
C TYR A 125 -4.87 -8.90 4.56
N LEU A 126 -5.10 -10.01 5.27
CA LEU A 126 -4.07 -10.88 5.86
C LEU A 126 -3.11 -11.44 4.79
N SER A 127 -3.65 -11.93 3.67
CA SER A 127 -2.86 -12.55 2.60
C SER A 127 -1.97 -11.57 1.82
N ALA A 128 -2.35 -10.29 1.80
CA ALA A 128 -1.75 -9.26 0.97
C ALA A 128 -0.88 -8.28 1.78
N TRP A 129 -0.45 -8.66 2.99
CA TRP A 129 0.32 -7.79 3.89
C TRP A 129 1.52 -7.10 3.20
N TYR A 130 2.19 -7.78 2.28
CA TYR A 130 3.34 -7.26 1.54
C TYR A 130 2.96 -6.15 0.55
N VAL A 131 1.76 -6.24 -0.06
CA VAL A 131 1.19 -5.19 -0.90
C VAL A 131 0.93 -3.94 -0.07
N TRP A 132 0.33 -4.11 1.11
CA TRP A 132 0.06 -3.00 2.04
C TRP A 132 1.35 -2.40 2.58
N THR A 133 2.36 -3.22 2.82
CA THR A 133 3.68 -2.79 3.31
C THR A 133 4.39 -1.96 2.25
N ALA A 134 4.38 -2.41 0.99
CA ALA A 134 4.86 -1.62 -0.14
C ALA A 134 4.11 -0.28 -0.24
N GLY A 135 2.78 -0.32 -0.18
CA GLY A 135 1.93 0.87 -0.18
C GLY A 135 2.27 1.87 0.92
N ALA A 136 2.44 1.40 2.16
CA ALA A 136 2.82 2.21 3.30
C ALA A 136 4.21 2.84 3.13
N ALA A 137 5.20 2.08 2.63
CA ALA A 137 6.53 2.60 2.35
C ALA A 137 6.50 3.71 1.27
N LEU A 138 5.71 3.50 0.22
CA LEU A 138 5.54 4.43 -0.88
C LEU A 138 4.81 5.71 -0.45
N ALA A 139 3.77 5.58 0.37
CA ALA A 139 3.09 6.72 0.98
C ALA A 139 4.03 7.51 1.92
N GLY A 140 4.93 6.82 2.61
CA GLY A 140 5.96 7.45 3.45
C GLY A 140 7.00 8.19 2.62
N MET A 141 7.46 7.62 1.51
CA MET A 141 8.32 8.31 0.54
C MET A 141 7.63 9.57 0.00
N TRP A 142 6.35 9.45 -0.36
CA TRP A 142 5.55 10.58 -0.82
C TRP A 142 5.48 11.71 0.20
N GLU A 143 5.03 11.40 1.43
CA GLU A 143 4.94 12.38 2.50
C GLU A 143 6.31 13.01 2.80
N TYR A 144 7.37 12.21 2.89
CA TYR A 144 8.72 12.71 3.16
C TYR A 144 9.16 13.72 2.11
N LEU A 145 8.99 13.41 0.81
CA LEU A 145 9.42 14.30 -0.27
C LEU A 145 8.61 15.60 -0.30
N VAL A 146 7.29 15.50 -0.12
CA VAL A 146 6.41 16.68 -0.04
C VAL A 146 6.84 17.60 1.09
N ARG A 147 6.99 17.06 2.30
CA ARG A 147 7.32 17.85 3.49
C ARG A 147 8.77 18.35 3.50
N SER A 148 9.67 17.69 2.78
CA SER A 148 11.07 18.14 2.67
C SER A 148 11.25 19.28 1.67
N ARG A 149 10.27 19.54 0.80
CA ARG A 149 10.36 20.53 -0.30
C ARG A 149 9.36 21.67 -0.20
N ARG A 150 8.32 21.51 0.63
CA ARG A 150 7.25 22.50 0.80
C ARG A 150 7.35 23.14 2.18
N GLU A 151 7.46 24.47 2.19
CA GLU A 151 7.61 25.27 3.41
C GLU A 151 6.38 25.26 4.33
N TRP A 152 5.22 24.88 3.80
CA TRP A 152 3.96 24.86 4.55
C TRP A 152 3.85 23.72 5.57
N PHE A 153 4.72 22.71 5.48
CA PHE A 153 4.70 21.57 6.38
C PHE A 153 5.97 21.52 7.24
N PRO A 154 5.88 21.09 8.50
CA PRO A 154 7.06 20.81 9.30
C PRO A 154 7.93 19.75 8.59
N ALA A 155 9.19 20.09 8.33
CA ALA A 155 10.11 19.17 7.67
C ALA A 155 10.35 17.92 8.53
N PRO A 156 10.39 16.71 7.93
CA PRO A 156 10.76 15.51 8.65
C PRO A 156 12.25 15.57 9.07
N PRO A 157 12.68 14.80 10.08
CA PRO A 157 14.09 14.69 10.42
C PRO A 157 14.92 14.29 9.20
N GLN A 158 15.83 15.18 8.79
CA GLN A 158 16.63 14.97 7.59
C GLN A 158 17.75 13.97 7.88
N ARG A 159 17.58 12.74 7.43
CA ARG A 159 18.58 11.66 7.59
C ARG A 159 19.37 11.37 6.34
N TRP A 160 18.89 11.86 5.20
CA TRP A 160 19.44 11.63 3.89
C TRP A 160 19.16 12.84 3.01
N ALA A 161 20.04 13.05 2.04
CA ALA A 161 19.88 14.12 1.06
C ALA A 161 18.59 13.91 0.26
N VAL A 162 17.83 14.99 0.04
CA VAL A 162 16.62 14.92 -0.78
C VAL A 162 17.04 14.64 -2.22
N PRO A 163 16.53 13.59 -2.85
CA PRO A 163 16.83 13.27 -4.25
C PRO A 163 16.52 14.47 -5.16
N SER A 164 17.48 14.88 -5.98
CA SER A 164 17.37 16.05 -6.86
C SER A 164 17.86 15.82 -8.29
N THR A 165 18.62 14.75 -8.54
CA THR A 165 19.18 14.47 -9.87
C THR A 165 18.25 13.59 -10.71
N VAL A 166 18.38 13.69 -12.04
CA VAL A 166 17.67 12.80 -12.99
C VAL A 166 17.98 11.33 -12.69
N ARG A 167 19.26 10.99 -12.46
CA ARG A 167 19.66 9.62 -12.16
C ARG A 167 18.98 9.09 -10.90
N THR A 168 18.95 9.87 -9.82
CA THR A 168 18.30 9.44 -8.58
C THR A 168 16.78 9.31 -8.77
N ALA A 169 16.16 10.20 -9.54
CA ALA A 169 14.73 10.10 -9.87
C ALA A 169 14.40 8.82 -10.64
N VAL A 170 15.19 8.46 -11.65
CA VAL A 170 15.02 7.22 -12.42
C VAL A 170 15.19 6.00 -11.52
N LEU A 171 16.20 5.98 -10.65
CA LEU A 171 16.43 4.85 -9.75
C LEU A 171 15.29 4.66 -8.75
N ILE A 172 14.80 5.75 -8.15
CA ILE A 172 13.66 5.69 -7.22
C ILE A 172 12.38 5.26 -7.94
N ALA A 173 12.13 5.81 -9.13
CA ALA A 173 10.99 5.44 -9.96
C ALA A 173 11.01 3.96 -10.35
N ALA A 174 12.15 3.48 -10.85
CA ALA A 174 12.32 2.08 -11.21
C ALA A 174 12.14 1.16 -9.99
N GLY A 175 12.72 1.52 -8.84
CA GLY A 175 12.56 0.77 -7.60
C GLY A 175 11.10 0.73 -7.12
N ALA A 176 10.41 1.87 -7.10
CA ALA A 176 9.00 1.95 -6.75
C ALA A 176 8.15 1.09 -7.69
N GLY A 177 8.32 1.25 -9.00
CA GLY A 177 7.63 0.46 -10.02
C GLY A 177 7.86 -1.04 -9.87
N ALA A 178 9.12 -1.46 -9.68
CA ALA A 178 9.47 -2.87 -9.50
C ALA A 178 8.84 -3.47 -8.23
N ILE A 179 8.91 -2.76 -7.09
CA ILE A 179 8.28 -3.19 -5.84
C ILE A 179 6.77 -3.35 -6.01
N HIS A 180 6.12 -2.36 -6.64
CA HIS A 180 4.69 -2.42 -6.91
C HIS A 180 4.33 -3.58 -7.84
N ALA A 181 5.05 -3.76 -8.94
CA ALA A 181 4.79 -4.87 -9.86
C ALA A 181 5.00 -6.23 -9.18
N ALA A 182 6.08 -6.40 -8.42
CA ALA A 182 6.35 -7.63 -7.69
C ALA A 182 5.24 -7.93 -6.68
N ALA A 183 4.77 -6.93 -5.93
CA ALA A 183 3.68 -7.08 -4.98
C ALA A 183 2.35 -7.42 -5.69
N SER A 184 1.98 -6.69 -6.75
CA SER A 184 0.71 -6.91 -7.45
C SER A 184 0.68 -8.25 -8.20
N LEU A 185 1.77 -8.62 -8.88
CA LEU A 185 1.88 -9.90 -9.58
C LEU A 185 2.00 -11.07 -8.61
N GLY A 186 2.76 -10.91 -7.52
CA GLY A 186 2.82 -11.91 -6.45
C GLY A 186 1.44 -12.19 -5.87
N PHE A 187 0.64 -11.14 -5.66
CA PHE A 187 -0.74 -11.28 -5.22
C PHE A 187 -1.58 -12.06 -6.23
N GLY A 188 -1.52 -11.68 -7.51
CA GLY A 188 -2.19 -12.41 -8.58
C GLY A 188 -1.79 -13.89 -8.65
N PHE A 189 -0.49 -14.18 -8.53
CA PHE A 189 0.04 -15.54 -8.54
C PHE A 189 -0.49 -16.36 -7.36
N THR A 190 -0.47 -15.81 -6.14
CA THR A 190 -1.02 -16.48 -4.94
C THR A 190 -2.53 -16.70 -5.01
N ARG A 191 -3.23 -16.01 -5.92
CA ARG A 191 -4.67 -16.18 -6.21
C ARG A 191 -4.94 -17.13 -7.38
N GLY A 192 -3.91 -17.79 -7.91
CA GLY A 192 -4.06 -18.77 -8.98
C GLY A 192 -4.41 -18.17 -10.34
N ILE A 193 -4.06 -16.89 -10.59
CA ILE A 193 -4.25 -16.29 -11.92
C ILE A 193 -3.46 -17.12 -12.94
N ASN A 194 -4.17 -17.79 -13.83
CA ASN A 194 -3.59 -18.57 -14.93
C ASN A 194 -3.64 -17.75 -16.22
N ALA A 195 -2.64 -16.90 -16.40
CA ALA A 195 -2.50 -16.07 -17.60
C ALA A 195 -1.39 -16.61 -18.54
N PRO A 196 -1.52 -16.43 -19.87
CA PRO A 196 -0.44 -16.76 -20.80
C PRO A 196 0.81 -15.89 -20.54
N PRO A 197 2.03 -16.35 -20.88
CA PRO A 197 3.27 -15.64 -20.57
C PRO A 197 3.32 -14.19 -21.07
N LEU A 198 2.75 -13.94 -22.26
CA LEU A 198 2.69 -12.59 -22.83
C LEU A 198 1.84 -11.64 -21.97
N LEU A 199 0.73 -12.14 -21.40
CA LEU A 199 -0.12 -11.35 -20.52
C LEU A 199 0.58 -11.09 -19.19
N TRP A 200 1.32 -12.06 -18.63
CA TRP A 200 2.18 -11.84 -17.47
C TRP A 200 3.24 -10.75 -17.70
N LEU A 201 3.90 -10.79 -18.85
CA LEU A 201 4.87 -9.76 -19.24
C LEU A 201 4.20 -8.38 -19.33
N TRP A 202 3.03 -8.31 -19.98
CA TRP A 202 2.28 -7.06 -20.12
C TRP A 202 1.83 -6.51 -18.76
N MET A 203 1.31 -7.36 -17.87
CA MET A 203 0.93 -6.98 -16.51
C MET A 203 2.14 -6.52 -15.70
N GLY A 204 3.32 -7.14 -15.88
CA GLY A 204 4.56 -6.71 -15.24
C GLY A 204 5.04 -5.35 -15.72
N VAL A 205 5.10 -5.12 -17.02
CA VAL A 205 5.48 -3.82 -17.60
C VAL A 205 4.48 -2.75 -17.18
N GLY A 206 3.18 -3.02 -17.32
CA GLY A 206 2.12 -2.12 -16.88
C GLY A 206 2.23 -1.80 -15.40
N GLY A 207 2.42 -2.81 -14.55
CA GLY A 207 2.61 -2.66 -13.11
C GLY A 207 3.82 -1.82 -12.74
N ILE A 208 4.95 -1.95 -13.45
CA ILE A 208 6.12 -1.10 -13.22
C ILE A 208 5.80 0.35 -13.56
N LEU A 209 5.28 0.60 -14.76
CA LEU A 209 5.01 1.95 -15.25
C LEU A 209 4.00 2.68 -14.37
N LEU A 210 3.02 1.94 -13.85
CA LEU A 210 1.95 2.44 -12.99
C LEU A 210 2.46 3.26 -11.82
N LEU A 211 3.57 2.85 -11.22
CA LEU A 211 4.15 3.55 -10.07
C LEU A 211 5.49 4.22 -10.38
N ALA A 212 6.23 3.74 -11.37
CA ALA A 212 7.45 4.41 -11.80
C ALA A 212 7.16 5.83 -12.32
N VAL A 213 6.11 6.02 -13.11
CA VAL A 213 5.73 7.33 -13.64
C VAL A 213 5.42 8.35 -12.52
N PRO A 214 4.48 8.12 -11.60
CA PRO A 214 4.20 9.08 -10.54
C PRO A 214 5.38 9.30 -9.60
N ALA A 215 6.16 8.26 -9.29
CA ALA A 215 7.36 8.41 -8.48
C ALA A 215 8.41 9.28 -9.19
N TYR A 216 8.60 9.10 -10.50
CA TYR A 216 9.49 9.94 -11.29
C TYR A 216 9.01 11.39 -11.30
N LEU A 217 7.72 11.63 -11.56
CA LEU A 217 7.13 12.97 -11.57
C LEU A 217 7.25 13.66 -10.20
N LEU A 218 7.03 12.93 -9.11
CA LEU A 218 7.23 13.43 -7.76
C LEU A 218 8.70 13.79 -7.52
N VAL A 219 9.63 12.88 -7.78
CA VAL A 219 11.04 13.08 -7.45
C VAL A 219 11.67 14.14 -8.35
N ARG A 220 11.44 14.08 -9.67
CA ARG A 220 12.10 14.95 -10.64
C ARG A 220 11.43 16.30 -10.82
N HIS A 221 10.09 16.32 -10.78
CA HIS A 221 9.28 17.47 -11.17
C HIS A 221 8.46 18.06 -10.02
N ASP A 222 8.57 17.48 -8.81
CA ASP A 222 7.80 17.91 -7.63
C ASP A 222 6.27 17.90 -7.84
N LEU A 223 5.80 17.03 -8.76
CA LEU A 223 4.38 16.84 -9.01
C LEU A 223 3.83 15.84 -8.00
N VAL A 224 3.15 16.38 -7.00
CA VAL A 224 2.64 15.64 -5.83
C VAL A 224 1.40 14.81 -6.16
N THR A 225 0.52 15.34 -7.00
CA THR A 225 -0.82 14.80 -7.27
C THR A 225 -0.81 13.37 -7.83
N PRO A 226 0.01 13.01 -8.83
CA PRO A 226 0.00 11.65 -9.38
C PRO A 226 0.28 10.57 -8.33
N MET A 227 1.25 10.83 -7.43
CA MET A 227 1.57 9.90 -6.35
C MET A 227 0.47 9.85 -5.28
N GLY A 228 -0.11 10.99 -4.92
CA GLY A 228 -1.26 11.04 -4.00
C GLY A 228 -2.45 10.24 -4.54
N VAL A 229 -2.73 10.34 -5.84
CA VAL A 229 -3.79 9.55 -6.49
C VAL A 229 -3.45 8.07 -6.52
N ALA A 230 -2.19 7.69 -6.77
CA ALA A 230 -1.77 6.29 -6.68
C ALA A 230 -2.04 5.70 -5.28
N VAL A 231 -1.77 6.46 -4.21
CA VAL A 231 -2.07 6.05 -2.83
C VAL A 231 -3.58 5.93 -2.60
N LEU A 232 -4.39 6.87 -3.09
CA LEU A 232 -5.85 6.78 -2.99
C LEU A 232 -6.42 5.58 -3.76
N MET A 233 -5.87 5.27 -4.93
CA MET A 233 -6.28 4.12 -5.73
C MET A 233 -5.92 2.78 -5.05
N LEU A 234 -4.82 2.74 -4.29
CA LEU A 234 -4.52 1.59 -3.44
C LEU A 234 -5.61 1.38 -2.37
N VAL A 235 -6.06 2.45 -1.71
CA VAL A 235 -7.18 2.36 -0.74
C VAL A 235 -8.46 1.89 -1.43
N ASN A 236 -8.76 2.45 -2.59
CA ASN A 236 -9.92 2.06 -3.38
C ASN A 236 -9.87 0.60 -3.83
N SER A 237 -8.69 0.06 -4.15
CA SER A 237 -8.48 -1.36 -4.49
C SER A 237 -8.85 -2.27 -3.32
N VAL A 238 -8.53 -1.88 -2.08
CA VAL A 238 -8.97 -2.65 -0.89
C VAL A 238 -10.47 -2.54 -0.69
N TYR A 239 -11.02 -1.34 -0.80
CA TYR A 239 -12.46 -1.11 -0.69
C TYR A 239 -13.26 -1.90 -1.73
N SER A 240 -12.82 -1.93 -2.98
CA SER A 240 -13.54 -2.62 -4.04
C SER A 240 -13.40 -4.12 -4.02
N GLN A 241 -12.29 -4.65 -3.50
CA GLN A 241 -12.18 -6.07 -3.20
C GLN A 241 -13.27 -6.50 -2.20
N GLN A 242 -13.98 -5.54 -1.57
CA GLN A 242 -15.15 -5.81 -0.74
C GLN A 242 -16.43 -6.11 -1.53
N TYR A 243 -16.56 -5.54 -2.73
CA TYR A 243 -17.76 -5.65 -3.56
C TYR A 243 -17.41 -6.47 -4.78
N ALA A 244 -17.43 -7.80 -4.64
CA ALA A 244 -17.16 -8.71 -5.76
C ALA A 244 -18.11 -8.39 -6.94
N GLY A 245 -17.56 -7.80 -8.00
CA GLY A 245 -18.32 -7.43 -9.19
C GLY A 245 -17.39 -7.02 -10.34
N PRO A 246 -17.84 -7.11 -11.60
CA PRO A 246 -17.04 -6.86 -12.81
C PRO A 246 -16.54 -5.41 -12.98
N GLY A 247 -16.92 -4.51 -12.07
CA GLY A 247 -16.37 -3.16 -11.95
C GLY A 247 -15.09 -3.09 -11.10
N ASP A 248 -14.21 -4.09 -11.18
CA ASP A 248 -12.94 -4.12 -10.45
C ASP A 248 -12.16 -2.83 -10.75
N PRO A 249 -11.92 -1.95 -9.77
CA PRO A 249 -11.22 -0.71 -10.00
C PRO A 249 -9.74 -0.89 -10.29
N HIS A 250 -9.21 -2.11 -10.39
CA HIS A 250 -7.98 -2.30 -11.18
C HIS A 250 -8.15 -1.75 -12.60
N ALA A 251 -9.34 -1.87 -13.21
CA ALA A 251 -9.65 -1.27 -14.51
C ALA A 251 -9.70 0.27 -14.43
N LEU A 252 -10.37 0.85 -13.43
CA LEU A 252 -10.40 2.32 -13.22
C LEU A 252 -9.01 2.88 -12.89
N TYR A 253 -8.21 2.14 -12.13
CA TYR A 253 -6.83 2.46 -11.80
C TYR A 253 -5.98 2.50 -13.07
N LEU A 254 -6.09 1.49 -13.96
CA LEU A 254 -5.40 1.48 -15.25
C LEU A 254 -5.83 2.66 -16.15
N TRP A 255 -7.13 2.98 -16.18
CA TRP A 255 -7.69 4.08 -16.98
C TRP A 255 -7.30 5.47 -16.46
N ALA A 256 -7.23 5.67 -15.14
CA ALA A 256 -6.84 6.94 -14.53
C ALA A 256 -5.44 7.39 -14.96
N TRP A 257 -4.53 6.45 -15.25
CA TRP A 257 -3.18 6.77 -15.72
C TRP A 257 -3.12 7.34 -17.12
N VAL A 258 -4.08 7.02 -18.01
CA VAL A 258 -4.17 7.67 -19.33
C VAL A 258 -4.37 9.19 -19.16
N VAL A 259 -5.16 9.59 -18.16
CA VAL A 259 -5.39 11.00 -17.82
C VAL A 259 -4.15 11.63 -17.21
N PHE A 260 -3.47 10.98 -16.25
CA PHE A 260 -2.26 11.52 -15.63
C PHE A 260 -1.06 11.58 -16.57
N LEU A 261 -0.87 10.58 -17.43
CA LEU A 261 0.11 10.61 -18.51
C LEU A 261 -0.23 11.72 -19.48
N GLY A 262 -1.51 11.90 -19.85
CA GLY A 262 -1.97 13.03 -20.65
C GLY A 262 -1.60 14.38 -20.04
N ILE A 263 -1.84 14.57 -18.74
CA ILE A 263 -1.50 15.81 -18.01
C ILE A 263 0.01 16.01 -17.90
N ALA A 264 0.78 14.96 -17.61
CA ALA A 264 2.24 15.03 -17.51
C ALA A 264 2.93 15.30 -18.87
N LEU A 265 2.27 14.89 -19.97
CA LEU A 265 2.69 15.15 -21.34
C LEU A 265 2.18 16.49 -21.88
N LEU A 266 1.31 17.21 -21.15
CA LEU A 266 1.01 18.60 -21.50
C LEU A 266 2.33 19.38 -21.43
N PRO A 267 2.75 20.04 -22.52
CA PRO A 267 3.97 20.80 -22.51
C PRO A 267 3.81 21.92 -21.46
N VAL A 268 4.53 21.81 -20.35
CA VAL A 268 4.68 22.89 -19.36
C VAL A 268 5.48 24.01 -20.04
N ARG A 269 4.79 24.79 -20.88
CA ARG A 269 5.32 26.04 -21.41
C ARG A 269 5.24 27.06 -20.28
N ASN A 270 6.35 27.17 -19.56
CA ASN A 270 6.66 28.15 -18.53
C ASN A 270 6.08 27.86 -17.13
N PRO A 271 6.90 27.51 -16.12
CA PRO A 271 6.46 27.67 -14.74
C PRO A 271 6.16 29.16 -14.49
N PRO A 272 5.06 29.50 -13.78
CA PRO A 272 4.85 30.88 -13.37
C PRO A 272 6.05 31.34 -12.52
N PRO A 273 6.54 32.57 -12.71
CA PRO A 273 7.64 33.07 -11.89
C PRO A 273 7.23 33.00 -10.41
N PRO A 274 8.16 32.72 -9.49
CA PRO A 274 7.86 32.70 -8.07
C PRO A 274 7.19 34.01 -7.68
N LEU A 275 6.14 33.95 -6.84
CA LEU A 275 5.36 35.10 -6.37
C LEU A 275 6.23 36.26 -5.84
N ALA A 276 7.45 35.96 -5.38
CA ALA A 276 8.47 36.95 -5.01
C ALA A 276 8.86 37.93 -6.13
N VAL A 277 8.73 37.55 -7.41
CA VAL A 277 9.02 38.40 -8.58
C VAL A 277 7.82 39.31 -8.92
N ILE A 278 6.60 38.88 -8.62
CA ILE A 278 5.38 39.67 -8.86
C ILE A 278 5.28 40.82 -7.85
N VAL A 279 5.62 40.58 -6.58
CA VAL A 279 5.59 41.63 -5.54
C VAL A 279 6.67 42.69 -5.78
N ARG A 280 7.88 42.30 -6.22
CA ARG A 280 8.94 43.29 -6.55
C ARG A 280 8.61 44.20 -7.74
N ARG A 281 7.77 43.75 -8.69
CA ARG A 281 7.35 44.59 -9.82
C ARG A 281 6.23 45.57 -9.48
N PHE A 282 5.48 45.34 -8.40
CA PHE A 282 4.43 46.26 -7.94
C PHE A 282 4.91 47.27 -6.89
N CYS A 283 6.07 47.06 -6.24
CA CYS A 283 6.62 48.02 -5.27
C CYS A 283 7.67 48.98 -5.86
N LEU A 284 7.92 48.95 -7.18
CA LEU A 284 8.87 49.85 -7.87
C LEU A 284 8.23 50.57 -9.07
N ARG A 285 6.92 50.82 -9.02
CA ARG A 285 6.25 51.79 -9.89
C ARG A 285 5.39 52.71 -9.06
#